data_AF-A0A395NFR9-F1
#
_entry.id   AF-A0A395NFR9-F1
#
_cell.length_a   1.000
_cell.length_b   1.000
_cell.length_c   1.000
_cell.angle_alpha   90.00
_cell.angle_beta   90.00
_cell.angle_gamma   90.00
#
_symmetry.space_group_name_H-M   'P 1'
#
loop_
_entity.id
_entity.type
_entity.pdbx_description
1 polymer ?
#
loop_
_entity_poly.entity_id
_entity_poly.type
_entity_poly.pdbx_seq_one_letter_code
_entity_poly.pdbx_strand_id
1 'polypeptide(L)'
;MSGEEHEGASIEEQLIEACRRDNVELLTELLEEKSDPEISKLLNETTTVMGNHLYHEAASRGNYEIIDHLLDQPDFECDPINRLEGDTPLHSAIRWLNAEPPAQRPFGLQLLDM
;
A
#
# COMPACT_ATOMS: atom_id res chain seq x y z
N MET A 1 -11.88 16.38 -34.45
CA MET A 1 -10.91 16.20 -33.36
C MET A 1 -11.65 16.60 -32.09
N SER A 2 -12.39 15.67 -31.50
CA SER A 2 -13.25 15.97 -30.34
C SER A 2 -12.74 15.13 -29.16
N GLY A 3 -12.19 15.85 -28.18
CA GLY A 3 -11.96 15.46 -26.78
C GLY A 3 -11.68 14.00 -26.47
N GLU A 4 -10.41 13.63 -26.43
CA GLU A 4 -9.96 12.57 -25.51
C GLU A 4 -9.88 13.22 -24.12
N GLU A 5 -11.01 13.28 -23.43
CA GLU A 5 -11.02 13.40 -21.97
C GLU A 5 -10.26 12.18 -21.46
N HIS A 6 -8.98 12.35 -21.10
CA HIS A 6 -8.28 11.33 -20.34
C HIS A 6 -9.05 11.19 -19.03
N GLU A 7 -9.87 10.14 -18.89
CA GLU A 7 -10.31 9.68 -17.58
C GLU A 7 -9.03 9.52 -16.74
N GLY A 8 -8.84 10.39 -15.76
CA GLY A 8 -7.72 10.30 -14.84
C GLY A 8 -7.75 8.97 -14.11
N ALA A 9 -6.62 8.57 -13.52
CA ALA A 9 -6.55 7.39 -12.67
C ALA A 9 -7.66 7.44 -11.59
N SER A 10 -8.33 6.32 -11.35
CA SER A 10 -9.33 6.25 -10.28
C SER A 10 -8.68 6.51 -8.92
N ILE A 11 -9.47 6.88 -7.90
CA ILE A 11 -8.92 7.09 -6.54
C ILE A 11 -8.19 5.83 -6.06
N GLU A 12 -8.74 4.65 -6.34
CA GLU A 12 -8.13 3.35 -6.00
C GLU A 12 -6.76 3.18 -6.70
N GLU A 13 -6.67 3.51 -7.98
CA GLU A 13 -5.41 3.45 -8.74
C GLU A 13 -4.37 4.44 -8.22
N GLN A 14 -4.81 5.64 -7.81
CA GLN A 14 -3.94 6.65 -7.22
C GLN A 14 -3.43 6.22 -5.84
N LEU A 15 -4.27 5.59 -5.01
CA LEU A 15 -3.86 5.02 -3.73
C LEU A 15 -2.82 3.90 -3.92
N ILE A 16 -3.03 3.03 -4.91
CA ILE A 16 -2.06 1.97 -5.26
C ILE A 16 -0.73 2.60 -5.69
N GLU A 17 -0.77 3.63 -6.54
CA GLU A 17 0.44 4.29 -7.02
C GLU A 17 1.17 5.04 -5.90
N ALA A 18 0.43 5.67 -4.97
CA ALA A 18 1.01 6.25 -3.76
C ALA A 18 1.80 5.19 -2.98
N CYS A 19 1.18 4.04 -2.70
CA CYS A 19 1.79 2.91 -2.01
C CYS A 19 3.03 2.35 -2.73
N ARG A 20 3.04 2.36 -4.07
CA ARG A 20 4.19 1.91 -4.87
C ARG A 20 5.38 2.85 -4.85
N ARG A 21 5.13 4.16 -4.68
CA ARG A 21 6.16 5.21 -4.73
C ARG A 21 6.59 5.72 -3.36
N ASP A 22 6.06 5.15 -2.28
CA ASP A 22 6.24 5.65 -0.92
C ASP A 22 5.77 7.12 -0.78
N ASN A 23 4.69 7.47 -1.50
CA ASN A 23 4.21 8.86 -1.59
C ASN A 23 3.10 9.11 -0.57
N VAL A 24 3.50 9.39 0.67
CA VAL A 24 2.61 9.75 1.78
C VAL A 24 1.81 11.02 1.52
N GLU A 25 2.40 12.00 0.82
CA GLU A 25 1.75 13.28 0.53
C GLU A 25 0.51 13.06 -0.34
N LEU A 26 0.65 12.26 -1.40
CA LEU A 26 -0.46 11.88 -2.26
C LEU A 26 -1.51 11.05 -1.51
N LEU A 27 -1.07 10.10 -0.67
CA LEU A 27 -2.00 9.32 0.16
C LEU A 27 -2.85 10.26 1.04
N THR A 28 -2.21 11.20 1.72
CA THR A 28 -2.88 12.13 2.64
C THR A 28 -3.85 13.06 1.89
N GLU A 29 -3.44 13.61 0.75
CA GLU A 29 -4.29 14.47 -0.09
C GLU A 29 -5.57 13.73 -0.54
N LEU A 30 -5.45 12.46 -0.93
CA LEU A 30 -6.59 11.66 -1.37
C LEU A 30 -7.59 11.35 -0.25
N LEU A 31 -7.12 11.31 1.00
CA LEU A 31 -7.91 10.98 2.19
C LEU A 31 -8.45 12.22 2.91
N GLU A 32 -7.86 13.41 2.73
CA GLU A 32 -8.18 14.64 3.49
C GLU A 32 -9.67 15.04 3.44
N GLU A 33 -10.33 14.86 2.29
CA GLU A 33 -11.75 15.23 2.13
C GLU A 33 -12.74 14.10 2.49
N LYS A 34 -12.27 12.96 3.02
CA LYS A 34 -13.10 11.78 3.29
C LYS A 34 -13.40 11.62 4.77
N SER A 35 -14.53 11.00 5.09
CA SER A 35 -14.83 10.61 6.47
C SER A 35 -14.04 9.35 6.88
N ASP A 36 -13.71 9.22 8.16
CA ASP A 36 -13.02 8.03 8.71
C ASP A 36 -13.58 6.68 8.20
N PRO A 37 -14.91 6.41 8.22
CA PRO A 37 -15.43 5.15 7.69
C PRO A 37 -15.26 4.98 6.18
N GLU A 38 -15.21 6.07 5.41
CA GLU A 38 -14.90 6.02 3.98
C GLU A 38 -13.42 5.73 3.75
N ILE A 39 -12.53 6.31 4.57
CA ILE A 39 -11.09 6.05 4.54
C ILE A 39 -10.82 4.58 4.80
N SER A 40 -11.29 4.03 5.93
CA SER A 40 -11.05 2.62 6.28
C SER A 40 -11.60 1.68 5.21
N LYS A 41 -12.79 1.99 4.67
CA LYS A 41 -13.38 1.21 3.57
C LYS A 41 -12.49 1.24 2.33
N LEU A 42 -12.05 2.42 1.88
CA LEU A 42 -11.18 2.55 0.72
C LEU A 42 -9.86 1.81 0.91
N LEU A 43 -9.20 1.99 2.06
CA LEU A 43 -7.90 1.38 2.30
C LEU A 43 -7.97 -0.14 2.38
N ASN A 44 -9.04 -0.69 2.97
CA ASN A 44 -9.20 -2.14 3.15
C ASN A 44 -9.76 -2.84 1.89
N GLU A 45 -10.65 -2.19 1.14
CA GLU A 45 -11.27 -2.77 -0.06
C GLU A 45 -10.46 -2.55 -1.34
N THR A 46 -9.58 -1.53 -1.38
CA THR A 46 -8.74 -1.26 -2.55
C THR A 46 -7.77 -2.41 -2.78
N THR A 47 -7.92 -3.07 -3.93
CA THR A 47 -7.05 -4.15 -4.36
C THR A 47 -6.60 -3.97 -5.79
N THR A 48 -5.37 -4.39 -6.10
CA THR A 48 -4.89 -4.42 -7.48
C THR A 48 -5.59 -5.51 -8.28
N VAL A 49 -5.40 -5.51 -9.61
CA VAL A 49 -5.89 -6.60 -10.49
C VAL A 49 -5.38 -7.99 -10.09
N MET A 50 -4.25 -8.06 -9.39
CA MET A 50 -3.67 -9.30 -8.85
C MET A 50 -4.27 -9.70 -7.49
N GLY A 51 -5.14 -8.86 -6.91
CA GLY A 51 -5.74 -9.07 -5.60
C GLY A 51 -4.81 -8.76 -4.44
N ASN A 52 -3.79 -7.92 -4.66
CA ASN A 52 -2.95 -7.38 -3.59
C ASN A 52 -3.62 -6.15 -2.99
N HIS A 53 -3.61 -6.05 -1.66
CA HIS A 53 -4.06 -4.83 -0.97
C HIS A 53 -2.94 -3.77 -1.00
N LEU A 54 -3.29 -2.54 -0.62
CA LEU A 54 -2.33 -1.43 -0.52
C LEU A 54 -1.10 -1.80 0.31
N TYR A 55 -1.30 -2.49 1.43
CA TYR A 55 -0.20 -2.94 2.28
C TYR A 55 0.73 -3.93 1.56
N HIS A 56 0.20 -4.90 0.80
CA HIS A 56 1.05 -5.81 0.01
C HIS A 56 1.91 -5.06 -1.00
N GLU A 57 1.35 -4.06 -1.68
CA GLU A 57 2.08 -3.28 -2.68
C GLU A 57 3.21 -2.45 -2.04
N ALA A 58 2.95 -1.81 -0.91
CA ALA A 58 3.98 -1.08 -0.16
C ALA A 58 5.05 -2.02 0.42
N ALA A 59 4.63 -3.13 1.04
CA ALA A 59 5.52 -4.11 1.64
C ALA A 59 6.42 -4.82 0.62
N SER A 60 5.91 -5.08 -0.59
CA SER A 60 6.68 -5.71 -1.68
C SER A 60 7.88 -4.88 -2.16
N ARG A 61 7.95 -3.61 -1.76
CA ARG A 61 8.97 -2.64 -2.15
C ARG A 61 9.79 -2.11 -0.96
N GLY A 62 9.40 -2.48 0.26
CA GLY A 62 10.00 -1.92 1.48
C GLY A 62 9.75 -0.42 1.61
N ASN A 63 8.55 0.04 1.29
CA ASN A 63 8.15 1.44 1.41
C ASN A 63 7.66 1.71 2.85
N TYR A 64 8.56 2.12 3.73
CA TYR A 64 8.31 2.17 5.18
C TYR A 64 7.38 3.32 5.57
N GLU A 65 7.62 4.50 5.01
CA GLU A 65 6.92 5.71 5.43
C GLU A 65 5.42 5.56 5.15
N ILE A 66 5.06 5.06 3.97
CA ILE A 66 3.65 4.84 3.66
C ILE A 66 3.02 3.69 4.45
N ILE A 67 3.78 2.65 4.82
CA ILE A 67 3.26 1.58 5.67
C ILE A 67 2.91 2.13 7.06
N ASP A 68 3.80 2.93 7.65
CA ASP A 68 3.57 3.57 8.96
C ASP A 68 2.29 4.42 8.91
N HIS A 69 2.15 5.24 7.86
CA HIS A 69 0.96 6.05 7.63
C HIS A 69 -0.34 5.25 7.41
N LEU A 70 -0.26 4.08 6.77
CA LEU A 70 -1.41 3.18 6.60
C LEU A 70 -1.83 2.55 7.94
N LEU A 71 -0.86 2.10 8.75
CA LEU A 71 -1.10 1.49 10.06
C LEU A 71 -1.65 2.48 11.09
N ASP A 72 -1.34 3.76 10.94
CA ASP A 72 -1.89 4.84 11.78
C ASP A 72 -3.38 5.14 11.50
N GLN A 73 -3.96 4.63 10.40
CA GLN A 73 -5.36 4.88 10.07
C GLN A 73 -6.32 4.06 10.94
N PRO A 74 -7.45 4.64 11.36
CA PRO A 74 -8.44 3.92 12.15
C PRO A 74 -9.05 2.76 11.33
N ASP A 75 -9.28 1.63 12.01
CA ASP A 75 -9.90 0.43 11.43
C ASP A 75 -9.20 -0.12 10.16
N PHE A 76 -7.90 0.14 10.01
CA PHE A 76 -7.11 -0.44 8.93
C PHE A 76 -6.81 -1.93 9.20
N GLU A 77 -7.02 -2.77 8.20
CA GLU A 77 -6.74 -4.20 8.26
C GLU A 77 -5.23 -4.45 8.02
N CYS A 78 -4.55 -4.97 9.05
CA CYS A 78 -3.11 -5.16 9.02
C CYS A 78 -2.68 -6.48 8.35
N ASP A 79 -3.53 -7.52 8.38
CA ASP A 79 -3.21 -8.85 7.85
C ASP A 79 -4.16 -9.33 6.75
N PRO A 80 -4.44 -8.52 5.70
CA PRO A 80 -5.28 -8.98 4.60
C PRO A 80 -4.57 -10.08 3.80
N ILE A 81 -5.32 -11.07 3.33
CA ILE A 81 -4.78 -12.17 2.52
C ILE A 81 -5.00 -11.86 1.04
N ASN A 82 -3.93 -11.83 0.25
CA ASN A 82 -4.06 -11.58 -1.18
C ASN A 82 -4.74 -12.76 -1.90
N ARG A 83 -5.42 -12.46 -3.01
CA ARG A 83 -6.21 -13.49 -3.73
C ARG A 83 -5.34 -14.52 -4.44
N LEU A 84 -4.20 -14.11 -5.00
CA LEU A 84 -3.42 -14.93 -5.92
C LEU A 84 -2.54 -15.95 -5.19
N GLU A 85 -1.79 -15.51 -4.17
CA GLU A 85 -0.78 -16.31 -3.49
C GLU A 85 -1.27 -16.82 -2.12
N GLY A 86 -2.30 -16.19 -1.54
CA GLY A 86 -2.70 -16.44 -0.15
C GLY A 86 -1.72 -15.84 0.86
N ASP A 87 -0.97 -14.82 0.46
CA ASP A 87 0.06 -14.16 1.28
C ASP A 87 -0.55 -13.02 2.11
N THR A 88 -0.06 -12.86 3.34
CA THR A 88 -0.21 -11.61 4.11
C THR A 88 0.82 -10.57 3.66
N PRO A 89 0.65 -9.27 3.97
CA PRO A 89 1.63 -8.25 3.61
C PRO A 89 3.01 -8.54 4.18
N LEU A 90 3.08 -9.16 5.37
CA LEU A 90 4.34 -9.57 5.99
C LEU A 90 5.10 -10.61 5.15
N HIS A 91 4.41 -11.51 4.45
CA HIS A 91 5.07 -12.41 3.50
C HIS A 91 5.74 -11.63 2.37
N SER A 92 5.07 -10.60 1.83
CA SER A 92 5.64 -9.71 0.81
C SER A 92 6.87 -8.97 1.30
N ALA A 93 6.82 -8.42 2.52
CA ALA A 93 7.94 -7.77 3.18
C ALA A 93 9.16 -8.71 3.33
N ILE A 94 8.93 -9.93 3.82
CA ILE A 94 9.99 -10.92 4.00
C ILE A 94 10.59 -11.35 2.65
N ARG A 95 9.76 -11.53 1.61
CA ARG A 95 10.25 -11.84 0.25
C ARG A 95 11.12 -10.72 -0.30
N TRP A 96 10.69 -9.46 -0.15
CA TRP A 96 11.49 -8.29 -0.51
C TRP A 96 12.82 -8.26 0.24
N LEU A 97 12.79 -8.41 1.56
CA LEU A 97 13.97 -8.42 2.42
C LEU A 97 14.98 -9.52 2.04
N ASN A 98 14.48 -10.70 1.68
CA ASN A 98 15.32 -11.81 1.25
C ASN A 98 15.97 -11.58 -0.12
N ALA A 99 15.31 -10.82 -1.00
CA ALA A 99 15.84 -10.43 -2.30
C ALA A 99 16.92 -9.34 -2.19
N GLU A 100 16.85 -8.50 -1.16
CA GLU A 100 17.84 -7.44 -0.93
C GLU A 100 19.23 -8.00 -0.52
N PRO A 101 20.33 -7.31 -0.89
CA PRO A 101 21.67 -7.65 -0.47
C PRO A 101 21.78 -7.74 1.06
N PRO A 102 22.60 -8.66 1.61
CA PRO A 102 22.76 -8.81 3.06
C PRO A 102 23.08 -7.52 3.82
N ALA A 103 23.72 -6.55 3.16
CA ALA A 103 24.04 -5.25 3.74
C ALA A 103 22.81 -4.37 4.03
N GLN A 104 21.69 -4.56 3.32
CA GLN A 104 20.46 -3.78 3.48
C GLN A 104 19.46 -4.45 4.43
N ARG A 105 19.71 -5.72 4.80
CA ARG A 105 18.83 -6.48 5.69
C ARG A 105 18.62 -5.89 7.09
N PRO A 106 19.61 -5.25 7.74
CA PRO A 106 19.39 -4.61 9.04
C PRO A 106 18.33 -3.50 9.00
N PHE A 107 18.24 -2.77 7.88
CA PHE A 107 17.19 -1.77 7.66
C PHE A 107 15.84 -2.44 7.44
N GLY A 108 15.83 -3.46 6.58
CA GLY A 108 14.75 -4.42 6.40
C GLY A 108 14.07 -4.98 7.65
N LEU A 109 14.88 -5.35 8.63
CA LEU A 109 14.41 -5.92 9.89
C LEU A 109 13.63 -4.91 10.74
N GLN A 110 13.87 -3.60 10.57
CA GLN A 110 13.07 -2.58 11.26
C GLN A 110 11.61 -2.59 10.80
N LEU A 111 11.34 -3.00 9.54
CA LEU A 111 9.97 -3.14 9.02
C LEU A 111 9.17 -4.22 9.75
N LEU A 112 9.85 -5.18 10.37
CA LEU A 112 9.25 -6.35 11.01
C LEU A 112 9.10 -6.19 12.52
N ASP A 113 9.70 -5.15 13.10
CA ASP A 113 9.72 -4.88 14.55
C ASP A 113 8.73 -3.76 14.94
N MET A 114 7.82 -3.40 14.02
CA MET A 114 6.83 -2.31 14.14
C MET A 114 5.60 -2.75 14.94
#